data_AF-A0A2D2CWX4-F1
#
_entry.id   AF-A0A2D2CWX4-F1
#
_cell.length_a   1.000
_cell.length_b   1.000
_cell.length_c   1.000
_cell.angle_alpha   90.00
_cell.angle_beta   90.00
_cell.angle_gamma   90.00
#
_symmetry.space_group_name_H-M   'P 1'
#
loop_
_entity.id
_entity.type
_entity.pdbx_description
1 polymer ?
#
loop_
_entity_poly.entity_id
_entity_poly.type
_entity_poly.pdbx_seq_one_letter_code
_entity_poly.pdbx_strand_id
1 'polypeptide(L)'
;MIPFRLLLAALPLAGPVHAQSFDCAAARTMVERLVCADRRLGALDAELGAAVKASLAADPAKRAERLAEARRWIIERDRLCPPPAREPVGEAKAQAVACLAAAYQARLAALRAPPADDSKTAACRTLGERYRAVLASDPGAPFRTSFYAASPLAVLSATQGSGVTIASPVAELGQYSRRAFTDWSKAQPQPFTVTEPVLKALDELSAFGLRIERLPGHNFYSAGVIEGTAACYSTVYFIVEGARAHLAVGPASWEGEGGAGCGVSRSFGSIDGAPAAFEESHDYTPSLISAVSVTPWRDAAFGETCSVDLRFAPRFTAASQYNDWDVHCDGADCERLRGAALALVEAAQADPLGARARALARLTAGQILEFSRAEAVNGPPAEALSPAEAAEPSSYTDNAPLLLPLVDEGRVYLAALGHFTVGWRVFADWRVGLKQIDKDALTERAVFAIGMTKGELRSVETR
;
A
#
# COMPACT_ATOMS: atom_id res chain seq x y z
N MET A 1 -38.02 77.02 -35.67
CA MET A 1 -36.66 76.77 -35.17
C MET A 1 -36.71 76.63 -33.65
N ILE A 2 -36.68 75.42 -33.12
CA ILE A 2 -36.23 74.98 -31.78
C ILE A 2 -36.00 73.45 -31.94
N PRO A 3 -34.82 72.89 -31.60
CA PRO A 3 -34.47 71.48 -31.77
C PRO A 3 -34.72 70.66 -30.48
N PHE A 4 -34.20 69.42 -30.46
CA PHE A 4 -33.97 68.52 -29.31
C PHE A 4 -35.12 67.57 -28.93
N ARG A 5 -34.92 66.29 -28.58
CA ARG A 5 -33.75 65.37 -28.55
C ARG A 5 -34.36 63.97 -28.35
N LEU A 6 -33.96 62.97 -29.14
CA LEU A 6 -34.28 61.56 -28.85
C LEU A 6 -33.57 61.12 -27.55
N LEU A 7 -34.32 60.67 -26.55
CA LEU A 7 -33.78 59.90 -25.42
C LEU A 7 -33.72 58.42 -25.83
N LEU A 8 -32.52 57.89 -26.03
CA LEU A 8 -32.27 56.45 -25.98
C LEU A 8 -32.30 56.01 -24.51
N ALA A 9 -33.28 55.19 -24.14
CA ALA A 9 -33.28 54.47 -22.88
C ALA A 9 -32.31 53.28 -22.98
N ALA A 10 -31.17 53.36 -22.30
CA ALA A 10 -30.25 52.24 -22.14
C ALA A 10 -30.82 51.26 -21.10
N LEU A 11 -31.27 50.08 -21.55
CA LEU A 11 -31.55 48.93 -20.68
C LEU A 11 -30.21 48.38 -20.16
N PRO A 12 -30.03 48.19 -18.84
CA PRO A 12 -28.85 47.51 -18.33
C PRO A 12 -28.97 46.01 -18.66
N LEU A 13 -28.02 45.48 -19.43
CA LEU A 13 -27.82 44.03 -19.55
C LEU A 13 -27.31 43.50 -18.19
N ALA A 14 -28.21 42.97 -17.37
CA ALA A 14 -27.82 42.08 -16.29
C ALA A 14 -27.39 40.74 -16.92
N GLY A 15 -26.09 40.46 -16.92
CA GLY A 15 -25.56 39.14 -17.28
C GLY A 15 -26.12 38.04 -16.37
N PRO A 16 -26.08 36.77 -16.78
CA PRO A 16 -26.59 35.66 -15.99
C PRO A 16 -25.89 35.65 -14.63
N VAL A 17 -26.67 35.82 -13.56
CA VAL A 17 -26.20 35.64 -12.19
C VAL A 17 -25.78 34.19 -12.05
N HIS A 18 -24.47 33.96 -11.93
CA HIS A 18 -23.95 32.66 -11.54
C HIS A 18 -24.53 32.33 -10.17
N ALA A 19 -25.13 31.14 -10.05
CA ALA A 19 -25.60 30.64 -8.77
C ALA A 19 -24.42 29.92 -8.12
N GLN A 20 -23.73 30.61 -7.22
CA GLN A 20 -22.84 30.05 -6.20
C GLN A 20 -23.57 30.09 -4.84
N SER A 21 -23.01 29.49 -3.80
CA SER A 21 -23.69 29.34 -2.49
C SER A 21 -23.80 30.65 -1.68
N PHE A 22 -23.25 31.76 -2.18
CA PHE A 22 -23.22 33.08 -1.54
C PHE A 22 -23.42 34.24 -2.54
N ASP A 23 -23.63 35.45 -2.03
CA ASP A 23 -23.77 36.66 -2.85
C ASP A 23 -22.40 37.20 -3.31
N CYS A 24 -22.14 37.19 -4.63
CA CYS A 24 -20.91 37.72 -5.20
C CYS A 24 -20.69 39.22 -4.96
N ALA A 25 -21.75 40.00 -4.78
CA ALA A 25 -21.62 41.41 -4.42
C ALA A 25 -21.06 41.58 -2.99
N ALA A 26 -21.19 40.55 -2.15
CA ALA A 26 -20.69 40.51 -0.79
C ALA A 26 -19.36 39.76 -0.64
N ALA A 27 -18.70 39.37 -1.74
CA ALA A 27 -17.44 38.63 -1.72
C ALA A 27 -16.32 39.45 -1.05
N ARG A 28 -15.73 38.90 0.02
CA ARG A 28 -14.67 39.51 0.84
C ARG A 28 -13.32 38.84 0.64
N THR A 29 -13.31 37.52 0.43
CA THR A 29 -12.06 36.75 0.30
C THR A 29 -11.61 36.62 -1.15
N MET A 30 -10.32 36.37 -1.37
CA MET A 30 -9.80 36.13 -2.72
C MET A 30 -10.42 34.87 -3.35
N VAL A 31 -10.66 33.83 -2.56
CA VAL A 31 -11.33 32.60 -3.03
C VAL A 31 -12.76 32.91 -3.46
N GLU A 32 -13.52 33.69 -2.67
CA GLU A 32 -14.88 34.11 -3.05
C GLU A 32 -14.88 34.89 -4.36
N ARG A 33 -13.94 35.82 -4.56
CA ARG A 33 -13.80 36.56 -5.82
C ARG A 33 -13.46 35.64 -6.99
N LEU A 34 -12.59 34.64 -6.80
CA LEU A 34 -12.28 33.64 -7.83
C LEU A 34 -13.46 32.74 -8.17
N VAL A 35 -14.22 32.30 -7.16
CA VAL A 35 -15.46 31.52 -7.35
C VAL A 35 -16.49 32.34 -8.14
N CYS A 36 -16.62 33.63 -7.85
CA CYS A 36 -17.48 34.55 -8.60
C CYS A 36 -17.02 34.81 -10.04
N ALA A 37 -15.71 34.81 -10.28
CA ALA A 37 -15.11 35.12 -11.57
C ALA A 37 -14.95 33.89 -12.51
N ASP A 38 -15.16 32.67 -12.01
CA ASP A 38 -15.01 31.42 -12.76
C ASP A 38 -16.30 30.57 -12.72
N ARG A 39 -16.86 30.29 -13.91
CA ARG A 39 -18.14 29.57 -14.05
C ARG A 39 -18.11 28.16 -13.47
N ARG A 40 -16.98 27.44 -13.60
CA ARG A 40 -16.85 26.06 -13.12
C ARG A 40 -16.78 26.03 -11.60
N LEU A 41 -16.01 26.95 -11.00
CA LEU A 41 -15.95 27.07 -9.55
C LEU A 41 -17.28 27.48 -8.94
N GLY A 42 -17.98 28.45 -9.55
CA GLY A 42 -19.32 28.85 -9.08
C GLY A 42 -20.33 27.68 -9.09
N ALA A 43 -20.30 26.86 -10.14
CA ALA A 43 -21.16 25.67 -10.22
C ALA A 43 -20.84 24.63 -9.13
N LEU A 44 -19.56 24.32 -8.94
CA LEU A 44 -19.10 23.39 -7.90
C LEU A 44 -19.44 23.89 -6.49
N ASP A 45 -19.35 25.20 -6.26
CA ASP A 45 -19.68 25.82 -4.98
C ASP A 45 -21.18 25.74 -4.66
N ALA A 46 -22.06 26.02 -5.63
CA ALA A 46 -23.49 25.83 -5.45
C ALA A 46 -23.88 24.36 -5.24
N GLU A 47 -23.26 23.45 -6.00
CA GLU A 47 -23.48 22.01 -5.88
C GLU A 47 -23.10 21.52 -4.46
N LEU A 48 -21.95 21.98 -3.94
CA LEU A 48 -21.53 21.67 -2.59
C LEU A 48 -22.46 22.28 -1.53
N GLY A 49 -22.87 23.53 -1.71
CA GLY A 49 -23.83 24.19 -0.81
C GLY A 49 -25.15 23.45 -0.73
N ALA A 50 -25.66 22.95 -1.86
CA ALA A 50 -26.85 22.11 -1.91
C ALA A 50 -26.64 20.75 -1.21
N ALA A 51 -25.50 20.09 -1.44
CA ALA A 51 -25.17 18.81 -0.80
C ALA A 51 -25.06 18.93 0.72
N VAL A 52 -24.39 19.96 1.24
CA VAL A 52 -24.30 20.23 2.68
C VAL A 52 -25.68 20.55 3.24
N LYS A 53 -26.49 21.36 2.56
CA LYS A 53 -27.86 21.65 3.02
C LYS A 53 -28.72 20.39 3.10
N ALA A 54 -28.59 19.49 2.13
CA ALA A 54 -29.26 18.20 2.14
C ALA A 54 -28.76 17.31 3.30
N SER A 55 -27.45 17.24 3.54
CA SER A 55 -26.88 16.44 4.63
C SER A 55 -27.34 16.94 6.02
N LEU A 56 -27.49 18.26 6.18
CA LEU A 56 -28.00 18.86 7.42
C LEU A 56 -29.51 18.66 7.65
N ALA A 57 -30.26 18.35 6.60
CA ALA A 57 -31.69 18.05 6.67
C ALA A 57 -31.95 16.55 6.88
N ALA A 58 -31.06 15.69 6.38
CA ALA A 58 -31.18 14.24 6.49
C ALA A 58 -31.05 13.71 7.93
N ASP A 59 -30.19 14.33 8.75
CA ASP A 59 -29.98 13.93 10.16
C ASP A 59 -29.91 15.16 11.08
N PRO A 60 -31.05 15.59 11.65
CA PRO A 60 -31.10 16.74 12.56
C PRO A 60 -30.28 16.57 13.84
N ALA A 61 -30.05 15.33 14.31
CA ALA A 61 -29.29 15.05 15.52
C ALA A 61 -27.79 15.32 15.32
N LYS A 62 -27.25 15.00 14.14
CA LYS A 62 -25.85 15.29 13.75
C LYS A 62 -25.63 16.69 13.16
N ARG A 63 -26.66 17.56 13.14
CA ARG A 63 -26.61 18.88 12.47
C ARG A 63 -25.44 19.77 12.92
N ALA A 64 -25.17 19.84 14.24
CA ALA A 64 -24.10 20.67 14.78
C ALA A 64 -22.70 20.18 14.34
N GLU A 65 -22.51 18.86 14.36
CA GLU A 65 -21.27 18.21 13.93
C GLU A 65 -21.03 18.41 12.42
N ARG A 66 -22.03 18.17 11.60
CA ARG A 66 -21.96 18.37 10.14
C ARG A 66 -21.69 19.83 9.75
N LEU A 67 -22.24 20.79 10.49
CA LEU A 67 -21.90 22.21 10.33
C LEU A 67 -20.44 22.49 10.69
N ALA A 68 -19.94 21.90 11.78
CA ALA A 68 -18.54 22.04 12.17
C ALA A 68 -17.60 21.41 11.12
N GLU A 69 -17.98 20.26 10.55
CA GLU A 69 -17.27 19.59 9.46
C GLU A 69 -17.22 20.45 8.18
N ALA A 70 -18.36 21.00 7.74
CA ALA A 70 -18.42 21.88 6.58
C ALA A 70 -17.56 23.14 6.75
N ARG A 71 -17.59 23.75 7.95
CA ARG A 71 -16.72 24.90 8.29
C ARG A 71 -15.24 24.51 8.26
N ARG A 72 -14.89 23.37 8.85
CA ARG A 72 -13.51 22.83 8.83
C ARG A 72 -13.03 22.60 7.40
N TRP A 73 -13.87 22.06 6.52
CA TRP A 73 -13.51 21.84 5.13
C TRP A 73 -13.24 23.14 4.36
N ILE A 74 -14.06 24.19 4.52
CA ILE A 74 -13.82 25.50 3.87
C ILE A 74 -12.45 26.04 4.27
N ILE A 75 -12.17 25.96 5.56
CA ILE A 75 -10.92 26.41 6.17
C ILE A 75 -9.73 25.59 5.64
N GLU A 76 -9.89 24.29 5.36
CA GLU A 76 -8.86 23.43 4.79
C GLU A 76 -8.66 23.62 3.27
N ARG A 77 -9.75 23.79 2.52
CA ARG A 77 -9.72 24.08 1.07
C ARG A 77 -8.84 25.30 0.80
N ASP A 78 -9.04 26.37 1.57
CA ASP A 78 -8.30 27.63 1.43
C ASP A 78 -6.81 27.49 1.79
N ARG A 79 -6.39 26.33 2.33
CA ARG A 79 -5.00 26.05 2.67
C ARG A 79 -4.32 25.11 1.71
N LEU A 80 -5.04 24.09 1.26
CA LEU A 80 -4.61 23.24 0.16
C LEU A 80 -4.50 24.05 -1.13
N CYS A 81 -5.39 25.03 -1.29
CA CYS A 81 -5.42 25.96 -2.40
C CYS A 81 -5.27 27.39 -1.87
N PRO A 82 -4.04 27.80 -1.48
CA PRO A 82 -3.81 29.07 -0.81
C PRO A 82 -4.30 30.25 -1.65
N PRO A 83 -5.10 31.17 -1.09
CA PRO A 83 -5.51 32.36 -1.81
C PRO A 83 -4.29 33.22 -2.15
N PRO A 84 -4.12 33.63 -3.42
CA PRO A 84 -3.01 34.50 -3.78
C PRO A 84 -3.16 35.88 -3.15
N ALA A 85 -2.04 36.50 -2.79
CA ALA A 85 -1.99 37.81 -2.12
C ALA A 85 -2.57 38.95 -2.97
N ARG A 86 -2.60 38.76 -4.29
CA ARG A 86 -3.22 39.64 -5.28
C ARG A 86 -4.03 38.80 -6.25
N GLU A 87 -4.95 39.41 -6.97
CA GLU A 87 -5.78 38.68 -7.91
C GLU A 87 -4.90 38.01 -8.98
N PRO A 88 -4.98 36.67 -9.13
CA PRO A 88 -4.07 35.95 -10.00
C PRO A 88 -4.50 36.17 -11.47
N VAL A 89 -3.52 36.25 -12.36
CA VAL A 89 -3.72 36.41 -13.80
C VAL A 89 -2.98 35.32 -14.56
N GLY A 90 -3.40 35.05 -15.81
CA GLY A 90 -2.74 34.08 -16.68
C GLY A 90 -2.63 32.68 -16.06
N GLU A 91 -1.44 32.09 -16.13
CA GLU A 91 -1.17 30.73 -15.65
C GLU A 91 -1.42 30.56 -14.14
N ALA A 92 -1.06 31.55 -13.33
CA ALA A 92 -1.31 31.52 -11.88
C ALA A 92 -2.82 31.44 -11.56
N LYS A 93 -3.66 32.09 -12.38
CA LYS A 93 -5.13 31.99 -12.25
C LYS A 93 -5.59 30.57 -12.59
N ALA A 94 -5.08 30.01 -13.68
CA ALA A 94 -5.43 28.65 -14.12
C ALA A 94 -5.06 27.60 -13.06
N GLN A 95 -3.88 27.71 -12.44
CA GLN A 95 -3.44 26.82 -11.37
C GLN A 95 -4.31 26.94 -10.11
N ALA A 96 -4.63 28.16 -9.67
CA ALA A 96 -5.52 28.39 -8.53
C ALA A 96 -6.92 27.82 -8.77
N VAL A 97 -7.47 28.02 -9.98
CA VAL A 97 -8.77 27.45 -10.37
C VAL A 97 -8.73 25.92 -10.39
N ALA A 98 -7.67 25.32 -10.93
CA ALA A 98 -7.52 23.87 -10.99
C ALA A 98 -7.46 23.25 -9.58
N CYS A 99 -6.69 23.85 -8.67
CA CYS A 99 -6.61 23.38 -7.28
C CYS A 99 -7.98 23.44 -6.60
N LEU A 100 -8.66 24.60 -6.65
CA LEU A 100 -9.96 24.77 -6.01
C LEU A 100 -10.98 23.78 -6.59
N ALA A 101 -11.01 23.61 -7.92
CA ALA A 101 -11.89 22.65 -8.56
C ALA A 101 -11.66 21.21 -8.06
N ALA A 102 -10.40 20.78 -7.93
CA ALA A 102 -10.07 19.47 -7.38
C ALA A 102 -10.54 19.31 -5.92
N ALA A 103 -10.35 20.33 -5.08
CA ALA A 103 -10.79 20.32 -3.69
C ALA A 103 -12.33 20.23 -3.56
N TYR A 104 -13.08 20.98 -4.38
CA TYR A 104 -14.55 20.89 -4.42
C TYR A 104 -15.02 19.50 -4.88
N GLN A 105 -14.40 18.96 -5.94
CA GLN A 105 -14.76 17.65 -6.49
C GLN A 105 -14.51 16.53 -5.47
N ALA A 106 -13.38 16.54 -4.76
CA ALA A 106 -13.08 15.59 -3.71
C ALA A 106 -14.12 15.63 -2.58
N ARG A 107 -14.54 16.85 -2.17
CA ARG A 107 -15.55 17.01 -1.12
C ARG A 107 -16.93 16.54 -1.54
N LEU A 108 -17.33 16.87 -2.77
CA LEU A 108 -18.60 16.43 -3.33
C LEU A 108 -18.65 14.90 -3.45
N ALA A 109 -17.54 14.27 -3.84
CA ALA A 109 -17.44 12.80 -3.83
C ALA A 109 -17.64 12.24 -2.42
N ALA A 110 -16.95 12.79 -1.41
CA ALA A 110 -17.08 12.34 -0.02
C ALA A 110 -18.51 12.52 0.56
N LEU A 111 -19.23 13.58 0.18
CA LEU A 111 -20.62 13.81 0.61
C LEU A 111 -21.65 12.95 -0.15
N ARG A 112 -21.29 12.49 -1.35
CA ARG A 112 -22.15 11.64 -2.21
C ARG A 112 -21.90 10.16 -2.04
N ALA A 113 -20.74 9.80 -1.49
CA ALA A 113 -20.50 8.44 -1.08
C ALA A 113 -21.69 7.99 -0.23
N PRO A 114 -22.29 6.82 -0.54
CA PRO A 114 -23.33 6.28 0.32
C PRO A 114 -22.80 6.24 1.75
N PRO A 115 -23.66 6.39 2.78
CA PRO A 115 -23.23 6.14 4.15
C PRO A 115 -22.50 4.82 4.13
N ALA A 116 -21.21 4.84 4.49
CA ALA A 116 -20.35 3.69 4.34
C ALA A 116 -21.04 2.54 5.06
N ASP A 117 -21.35 1.47 4.32
CA ASP A 117 -22.07 0.30 4.82
C ASP A 117 -21.52 -0.02 6.22
N ASP A 118 -22.41 -0.02 7.22
CA ASP A 118 -22.06 -0.26 8.63
C ASP A 118 -21.64 -1.72 8.86
N SER A 119 -21.63 -2.54 7.80
CA SER A 119 -20.89 -3.78 7.78
C SER A 119 -19.41 -3.53 8.09
N LYS A 120 -18.96 -4.04 9.23
CA LYS A 120 -17.57 -4.02 9.71
C LYS A 120 -16.53 -4.37 8.64
N THR A 121 -16.91 -5.16 7.62
CA THR A 121 -16.03 -5.66 6.57
C THR A 121 -16.20 -4.96 5.20
N ALA A 122 -17.07 -3.96 5.08
CA ALA A 122 -17.41 -3.35 3.79
C ALA A 122 -16.19 -2.75 3.05
N ALA A 123 -15.32 -2.06 3.78
CA ALA A 123 -14.12 -1.44 3.22
C ALA A 123 -13.16 -2.49 2.63
N CYS A 124 -12.93 -3.58 3.36
CA CYS A 124 -12.04 -4.66 2.93
C CYS A 124 -12.64 -5.49 1.80
N ARG A 125 -13.96 -5.73 1.80
CA ARG A 125 -14.67 -6.36 0.68
C ARG A 125 -14.52 -5.54 -0.59
N THR A 126 -14.77 -4.22 -0.49
CA THR A 126 -14.61 -3.26 -1.59
C THR A 126 -13.19 -3.28 -2.14
N LEU A 127 -12.18 -3.25 -1.27
CA LEU A 127 -10.77 -3.32 -1.66
C LEU A 127 -10.45 -4.62 -2.40
N GLY A 128 -10.88 -5.75 -1.85
CA GLY A 128 -10.67 -7.08 -2.44
C GLY A 128 -11.34 -7.26 -3.81
N GLU A 129 -12.58 -6.79 -3.95
CA GLU A 129 -13.32 -6.80 -5.22
C GLU A 129 -12.66 -5.93 -6.28
N ARG A 130 -12.20 -4.73 -5.90
CA ARG A 130 -11.47 -3.82 -6.80
C ARG A 130 -10.17 -4.43 -7.26
N TYR A 131 -9.39 -5.00 -6.35
CA TYR A 131 -8.12 -5.63 -6.73
C TYR A 131 -8.34 -6.78 -7.71
N ARG A 132 -9.34 -7.64 -7.45
CA ARG A 132 -9.74 -8.68 -8.39
C ARG A 132 -10.14 -8.10 -9.76
N ALA A 133 -10.92 -7.02 -9.79
CA ALA A 133 -11.33 -6.38 -11.03
C ALA A 133 -10.14 -5.79 -11.80
N VAL A 134 -9.18 -5.15 -11.10
CA VAL A 134 -7.94 -4.67 -11.72
C VAL A 134 -7.21 -5.84 -12.38
N LEU A 135 -6.95 -6.94 -11.64
CA LEU A 135 -6.22 -8.09 -12.19
C LEU A 135 -6.97 -8.82 -13.32
N ALA A 136 -8.30 -8.82 -13.30
CA ALA A 136 -9.08 -9.37 -14.41
C ALA A 136 -8.92 -8.54 -15.70
N SER A 137 -8.76 -7.22 -15.56
CA SER A 137 -8.58 -6.30 -16.71
C SER A 137 -7.13 -6.15 -17.16
N ASP A 138 -6.18 -6.19 -16.23
CA ASP A 138 -4.75 -6.06 -16.46
C ASP A 138 -3.99 -7.00 -15.50
N PRO A 139 -3.82 -8.28 -15.88
CA PRO A 139 -3.03 -9.23 -15.10
C PRO A 139 -1.55 -8.80 -14.91
N GLY A 140 -1.06 -7.90 -15.76
CA GLY A 140 0.29 -7.36 -15.71
C GLY A 140 0.47 -6.22 -14.71
N ALA A 141 -0.62 -5.67 -14.16
CA ALA A 141 -0.57 -4.48 -13.30
C ALA A 141 0.43 -4.56 -12.13
N PRO A 142 0.55 -5.69 -11.40
CA PRO A 142 1.54 -5.82 -10.33
C PRO A 142 3.00 -5.82 -10.80
N PHE A 143 3.27 -6.15 -12.07
CA PHE A 143 4.62 -6.43 -12.58
C PHE A 143 5.18 -5.31 -13.46
N ARG A 144 4.56 -4.12 -13.45
CA ARG A 144 4.94 -3.02 -14.36
C ARG A 144 6.34 -2.49 -14.10
N THR A 145 6.81 -2.55 -12.86
CA THR A 145 8.10 -1.97 -12.44
C THR A 145 9.16 -3.03 -12.14
N SER A 146 8.75 -4.27 -11.85
CA SER A 146 9.63 -5.35 -11.43
C SER A 146 9.01 -6.72 -11.73
N PHE A 147 9.84 -7.77 -11.77
CA PHE A 147 9.35 -9.15 -11.72
C PHE A 147 8.57 -9.42 -10.42
N TYR A 148 8.92 -8.74 -9.33
CA TYR A 148 8.21 -8.85 -8.07
C TYR A 148 6.90 -8.07 -8.12
N ALA A 149 5.80 -8.78 -7.85
CA ALA A 149 4.48 -8.17 -7.80
C ALA A 149 4.47 -7.03 -6.80
N ALA A 150 4.09 -5.83 -7.25
CA ALA A 150 3.80 -4.70 -6.39
C ALA A 150 2.67 -5.06 -5.41
N SER A 151 2.66 -4.38 -4.27
CA SER A 151 1.67 -4.64 -3.24
C SER A 151 0.24 -4.28 -3.69
N PRO A 152 -0.80 -4.96 -3.16
CA PRO A 152 -2.19 -4.65 -3.47
C PRO A 152 -2.54 -3.15 -3.40
N LEU A 153 -2.13 -2.46 -2.34
CA LEU A 153 -2.37 -1.02 -2.20
C LEU A 153 -1.61 -0.18 -3.24
N ALA A 154 -0.37 -0.54 -3.56
CA ALA A 154 0.39 0.14 -4.60
C ALA A 154 -0.28 -0.01 -5.98
N VAL A 155 -0.74 -1.23 -6.32
CA VAL A 155 -1.46 -1.49 -7.58
C VAL A 155 -2.78 -0.73 -7.63
N LEU A 156 -3.57 -0.76 -6.56
CA LEU A 156 -4.85 -0.07 -6.50
C LEU A 156 -4.66 1.44 -6.62
N SER A 157 -3.75 2.03 -5.85
CA SER A 157 -3.51 3.48 -5.89
C SER A 157 -2.94 3.99 -7.21
N ALA A 158 -2.19 3.16 -7.94
CA ALA A 158 -1.72 3.48 -9.29
C ALA A 158 -2.79 3.29 -10.38
N THR A 159 -3.89 2.59 -10.08
CA THR A 159 -4.94 2.29 -11.06
C THR A 159 -6.03 3.36 -11.05
N GLN A 160 -6.16 4.07 -12.17
CA GLN A 160 -7.22 5.06 -12.34
C GLN A 160 -8.60 4.42 -12.16
N GLY A 161 -9.45 5.06 -11.36
CA GLY A 161 -10.81 4.59 -11.11
C GLY A 161 -10.94 3.48 -10.07
N SER A 162 -9.83 3.03 -9.46
CA SER A 162 -9.88 2.10 -8.32
C SER A 162 -10.54 2.73 -7.08
N GLY A 163 -10.59 4.06 -7.01
CA GLY A 163 -11.09 4.81 -5.85
C GLY A 163 -10.25 4.65 -4.58
N VAL A 164 -9.09 3.99 -4.64
CA VAL A 164 -8.16 3.84 -3.50
C VAL A 164 -7.01 4.82 -3.69
N THR A 165 -6.65 5.54 -2.65
CA THR A 165 -5.51 6.47 -2.66
C THR A 165 -4.62 6.24 -1.45
N ILE A 166 -3.30 6.35 -1.62
CA ILE A 166 -2.34 6.41 -0.52
C ILE A 166 -1.87 7.86 -0.39
N ALA A 167 -1.89 8.41 0.83
CA ALA A 167 -1.41 9.75 1.11
C ALA A 167 0.13 9.77 1.08
N SER A 168 0.70 10.75 0.39
CA SER A 168 2.14 11.03 0.51
C SER A 168 2.46 11.67 1.87
N PRO A 169 3.69 11.50 2.38
CA PRO A 169 4.15 12.23 3.55
C PRO A 169 4.01 13.73 3.37
N VAL A 170 3.62 14.41 4.43
CA VAL A 170 3.59 15.87 4.48
C VAL A 170 4.97 16.46 4.84
N ALA A 171 5.87 15.64 5.39
CA ALA A 171 7.28 15.95 5.53
C ALA A 171 8.12 14.71 5.86
N GLU A 172 9.41 14.81 5.56
CA GLU A 172 10.45 13.92 6.04
C GLU A 172 11.58 14.77 6.63
N LEU A 173 11.83 14.62 7.93
CA LEU A 173 12.91 15.30 8.62
C LEU A 173 14.08 14.34 8.71
N GLY A 174 15.17 14.57 7.97
CA GLY A 174 16.32 13.64 7.96
C GLY A 174 16.97 13.43 9.34
N GLN A 175 16.82 14.39 10.25
CA GLN A 175 17.18 14.26 11.66
C GLN A 175 16.13 14.95 12.51
N TYR A 176 15.56 14.25 13.49
CA TYR A 176 14.64 14.85 14.43
C TYR A 176 15.37 15.81 15.40
N SER A 177 14.77 16.98 15.60
CA SER A 177 14.99 17.82 16.77
C SER A 177 13.70 18.57 17.07
N ARG A 178 13.45 18.89 18.35
CA ARG A 178 12.29 19.72 18.75
C ARG A 178 12.19 21.00 17.94
N ARG A 179 13.34 21.65 17.66
CA ARG A 179 13.40 22.86 16.84
C ARG A 179 12.98 22.60 15.40
N ALA A 180 13.56 21.60 14.74
CA ALA A 180 13.20 21.26 13.35
C ALA A 180 11.71 20.93 13.21
N PHE A 181 11.17 20.13 14.14
CA PHE A 181 9.74 19.80 14.15
C PHE A 181 8.86 21.03 14.42
N THR A 182 9.24 21.90 15.34
CA THR A 182 8.51 23.15 15.63
C THR A 182 8.59 24.15 14.47
N ASP A 183 9.73 24.24 13.79
CA ASP A 183 9.90 25.11 12.63
C ASP A 183 9.06 24.60 11.45
N TRP A 184 9.02 23.27 11.25
CA TRP A 184 8.10 22.61 10.33
C TRP A 184 6.62 22.89 10.69
N SER A 185 6.24 22.78 11.97
CA SER A 185 4.86 22.99 12.42
C SER A 185 4.39 24.43 12.19
N LYS A 186 5.29 25.40 12.29
CA LYS A 186 5.05 26.82 11.97
C LYS A 186 5.00 27.11 10.47
N ALA A 187 5.70 26.32 9.66
CA ALA A 187 5.74 26.46 8.21
C ALA A 187 4.54 25.81 7.50
N GLN A 188 3.71 25.05 8.21
CA GLN A 188 2.49 24.48 7.64
C GLN A 188 1.52 25.56 7.18
N PRO A 189 0.70 25.31 6.14
CA PRO A 189 -0.39 26.22 5.75
C PRO A 189 -1.30 26.59 6.92
N GLN A 190 -1.45 25.66 7.88
CA GLN A 190 -1.89 25.92 9.24
C GLN A 190 -0.73 25.90 10.22
N PRO A 191 -0.18 27.04 10.62
CA PRO A 191 0.74 27.03 11.74
C PRO A 191 0.03 26.51 12.99
N PHE A 192 0.66 25.57 13.68
CA PHE A 192 0.18 25.10 14.97
C PHE A 192 1.32 24.98 15.98
N THR A 193 0.96 25.21 17.24
CA THR A 193 1.88 25.05 18.36
C THR A 193 1.87 23.59 18.81
N VAL A 194 3.05 23.00 18.89
CA VAL A 194 3.21 21.63 19.40
C VAL A 194 3.20 21.68 20.93
N THR A 195 2.37 20.85 21.56
CA THR A 195 2.31 20.79 23.03
C THR A 195 3.47 19.95 23.58
N GLU A 196 3.85 20.21 24.84
CA GLU A 196 4.94 19.49 25.50
C GLU A 196 4.73 17.97 25.53
N PRO A 197 3.52 17.41 25.75
CA PRO A 197 3.32 15.96 25.66
C PRO A 197 3.67 15.37 24.29
N VAL A 198 3.34 16.07 23.20
CA VAL A 198 3.69 15.62 21.84
C VAL A 198 5.21 15.68 21.64
N LEU A 199 5.86 16.79 22.03
CA LEU A 199 7.32 16.92 21.92
C LEU A 199 8.06 15.85 22.73
N LYS A 200 7.60 15.59 23.96
CA LYS A 200 8.18 14.54 24.81
C LYS A 200 8.06 13.16 24.17
N ALA A 201 6.88 12.81 23.65
CA ALA A 201 6.69 11.53 22.98
C ALA A 201 7.58 11.39 21.73
N LEU A 202 7.79 12.49 20.99
CA LEU A 202 8.71 12.50 19.83
C LEU A 202 10.18 12.37 20.24
N ASP A 203 10.58 12.92 21.38
CA ASP A 203 11.95 12.74 21.90
C ASP A 203 12.26 11.27 22.27
N GLU A 204 11.24 10.49 22.62
CA GLU A 204 11.37 9.08 22.99
C GLU A 204 11.55 8.16 21.75
N LEU A 205 11.19 8.61 20.54
CA LEU A 205 11.30 7.83 19.29
C LEU A 205 12.74 7.67 18.74
N SER A 206 13.76 8.09 19.50
CA SER A 206 15.18 8.04 19.14
C SER A 206 15.59 8.98 17.96
N ALA A 207 16.88 9.35 17.90
CA ALA A 207 17.38 10.51 17.14
C ALA A 207 17.55 10.30 15.61
N PHE A 208 16.74 9.43 15.01
CA PHE A 208 16.75 9.19 13.56
C PHE A 208 15.79 10.15 12.82
N GLY A 209 15.71 10.02 11.50
CA GLY A 209 14.83 10.85 10.69
C GLY A 209 13.35 10.56 10.96
N LEU A 210 12.51 11.59 10.95
CA LEU A 210 11.08 11.51 11.24
C LEU A 210 10.27 11.61 9.94
N ARG A 211 9.43 10.61 9.66
CA ARG A 211 8.43 10.66 8.59
C ARG A 211 7.10 11.13 9.16
N ILE A 212 6.52 12.15 8.54
CA ILE A 212 5.27 12.76 8.99
C ILE A 212 4.20 12.56 7.91
N GLU A 213 3.09 11.94 8.29
CA GLU A 213 1.95 11.70 7.41
C GLU A 213 0.70 12.34 8.00
N ARG A 214 -0.27 12.63 7.13
CA ARG A 214 -1.53 13.26 7.51
C ARG A 214 -2.70 12.47 6.93
N LEU A 215 -3.70 12.21 7.77
CA LEU A 215 -4.93 11.58 7.33
C LEU A 215 -5.66 12.50 6.32
N PRO A 216 -6.05 12.01 5.12
CA PRO A 216 -6.70 12.85 4.12
C PRO A 216 -7.93 13.58 4.66
N GLY A 217 -7.98 14.90 4.44
CA GLY A 217 -9.10 15.74 4.86
C GLY A 217 -9.20 16.01 6.36
N HIS A 218 -8.24 15.54 7.18
CA HIS A 218 -8.29 15.68 8.63
C HIS A 218 -6.98 16.24 9.20
N ASN A 219 -7.06 16.88 10.36
CA ASN A 219 -5.93 17.39 11.12
C ASN A 219 -5.33 16.32 12.05
N PHE A 220 -5.37 15.06 11.61
CA PHE A 220 -4.81 13.93 12.31
C PHE A 220 -3.50 13.53 11.63
N TYR A 221 -2.45 13.36 12.42
CA TYR A 221 -1.09 13.14 11.94
C TYR A 221 -0.47 11.92 12.62
N SER A 222 0.39 11.25 11.87
CA SER A 222 1.38 10.33 12.40
C SER A 222 2.75 10.94 12.20
N ALA A 223 3.60 10.82 13.20
CA ALA A 223 5.02 11.15 13.12
C ALA A 223 5.79 9.97 13.67
N GLY A 224 6.53 9.29 12.80
CA GLY A 224 7.16 8.03 13.17
C GLY A 224 8.47 7.76 12.47
N VAL A 225 9.12 6.71 12.93
CA VAL A 225 10.38 6.19 12.44
C VAL A 225 10.21 4.72 12.08
N ILE A 226 11.00 4.26 11.12
CA ILE A 226 11.12 2.83 10.79
C ILE A 226 12.51 2.39 11.26
N GLU A 227 12.54 1.48 12.24
CA GLU A 227 13.75 1.09 12.94
C GLU A 227 14.11 -0.39 12.72
N GLY A 228 15.41 -0.67 12.78
CA GLY A 228 15.98 -2.02 12.72
C GLY A 228 15.89 -2.70 11.35
N THR A 229 16.57 -3.83 11.21
CA THR A 229 16.49 -4.67 10.00
C THR A 229 15.11 -5.31 9.83
N ALA A 230 14.35 -5.37 10.92
CA ALA A 230 12.95 -5.80 10.99
C ALA A 230 11.96 -4.78 10.39
N ALA A 231 12.37 -3.53 10.15
CA ALA A 231 11.53 -2.43 9.68
C ALA A 231 10.30 -2.22 10.59
N CYS A 232 10.57 -1.96 11.87
CA CYS A 232 9.56 -1.75 12.90
C CYS A 232 9.10 -0.30 12.96
N TYR A 233 7.79 -0.06 13.06
CA TYR A 233 7.23 1.28 13.20
C TYR A 233 7.16 1.70 14.66
N SER A 234 7.78 2.83 14.98
CA SER A 234 7.60 3.55 16.24
C SER A 234 6.97 4.90 15.90
N THR A 235 5.73 5.16 16.33
CA THR A 235 4.93 6.30 15.84
C THR A 235 4.23 7.03 16.97
N VAL A 236 4.28 8.36 16.93
CA VAL A 236 3.48 9.27 17.74
C VAL A 236 2.32 9.78 16.89
N TYR A 237 1.10 9.63 17.39
CA TYR A 237 -0.09 10.21 16.78
C TYR A 237 -0.48 11.50 17.48
N PHE A 238 -0.88 12.50 16.69
CA PHE A 238 -1.35 13.76 17.23
C PHE A 238 -2.44 14.37 16.36
N ILE A 239 -3.34 15.12 17.00
CA ILE A 239 -4.41 15.87 16.35
C ILE A 239 -4.21 17.37 16.59
N VAL A 240 -4.43 18.17 15.54
CA VAL A 240 -4.35 19.64 15.63
C VAL A 240 -5.75 20.24 15.80
N GLU A 241 -6.04 20.69 17.01
CA GLU A 241 -7.29 21.34 17.39
C GLU A 241 -7.01 22.73 17.97
N GLY A 242 -7.77 23.75 17.55
CA GLY A 242 -7.55 25.12 18.04
C GLY A 242 -6.12 25.64 17.83
N ALA A 243 -5.45 25.24 16.73
CA ALA A 243 -4.05 25.54 16.42
C ALA A 243 -3.02 24.99 17.44
N ARG A 244 -3.39 23.94 18.18
CA ARG A 244 -2.49 23.23 19.09
C ARG A 244 -2.49 21.74 18.75
N ALA A 245 -1.32 21.14 18.69
CA ALA A 245 -1.19 19.69 18.51
C ALA A 245 -1.27 18.98 19.87
N HIS A 246 -2.19 18.04 20.00
CA HIS A 246 -2.40 17.20 21.17
C HIS A 246 -2.14 15.74 20.82
N LEU A 247 -1.66 14.94 21.77
CA LEU A 247 -1.55 13.50 21.57
C LEU A 247 -2.93 12.93 21.20
N ALA A 248 -2.92 11.99 20.28
CA ALA A 248 -4.10 11.27 19.84
C ALA A 248 -3.85 9.78 19.91
N VAL A 249 -4.92 9.00 19.90
CA VAL A 249 -4.85 7.54 19.81
C VAL A 249 -4.81 7.16 18.33
N GLY A 250 -3.90 6.26 17.97
CA GLY A 250 -3.77 5.74 16.60
C GLY A 250 -4.86 4.72 16.25
N PRO A 251 -4.78 4.13 15.06
CA PRO A 251 -5.54 2.92 14.75
C PRO A 251 -5.18 1.80 15.73
N ALA A 252 -6.17 1.19 16.38
CA ALA A 252 -5.92 0.15 17.37
C ALA A 252 -5.16 -1.07 16.79
N SER A 253 -5.37 -1.38 15.51
CA SER A 253 -4.62 -2.44 14.80
C SER A 253 -3.13 -2.15 14.66
N TRP A 254 -2.70 -0.90 14.85
CA TRP A 254 -1.29 -0.50 14.78
C TRP A 254 -0.59 -0.56 16.13
N GLU A 255 -1.34 -0.75 17.21
CA GLU A 255 -0.87 -0.86 18.59
C GLU A 255 -0.84 -2.35 18.99
N GLY A 256 0.33 -2.97 19.03
CA GLY A 256 0.47 -4.34 19.51
C GLY A 256 1.80 -4.56 20.25
N GLU A 257 1.75 -5.26 21.38
CA GLU A 257 2.94 -5.73 22.10
C GLU A 257 3.62 -6.88 21.33
N GLY A 258 4.94 -6.98 21.44
CA GLY A 258 5.69 -8.18 21.02
C GLY A 258 6.16 -8.23 19.56
N GLY A 259 6.32 -7.10 18.87
CA GLY A 259 6.84 -7.06 17.49
C GLY A 259 5.77 -6.87 16.40
N ALA A 260 4.52 -6.59 16.79
CA ALA A 260 3.38 -6.31 15.91
C ALA A 260 3.48 -5.01 15.07
N GLY A 261 4.65 -4.38 15.01
CA GLY A 261 4.92 -3.19 14.21
C GLY A 261 5.94 -3.39 13.09
N CYS A 262 6.44 -4.62 12.88
CA CYS A 262 7.57 -4.89 11.98
C CYS A 262 7.13 -5.66 10.73
N GLY A 263 7.86 -5.49 9.63
CA GLY A 263 7.61 -6.25 8.40
C GLY A 263 6.27 -5.95 7.70
N VAL A 264 5.62 -4.86 8.08
CA VAL A 264 4.38 -4.36 7.47
C VAL A 264 4.62 -2.97 6.87
N SER A 265 3.70 -2.54 6.02
CA SER A 265 3.65 -1.17 5.50
C SER A 265 2.42 -0.48 6.09
N ARG A 266 2.60 0.72 6.66
CA ARG A 266 1.50 1.53 7.18
C ARG A 266 1.38 2.81 6.37
N SER A 267 0.15 3.22 6.09
CA SER A 267 -0.11 4.48 5.40
C SER A 267 -1.50 5.00 5.72
N PHE A 268 -1.68 6.32 5.63
CA PHE A 268 -3.01 6.90 5.51
C PHE A 268 -3.44 6.98 4.05
N GLY A 269 -4.74 7.03 3.84
CA GLY A 269 -5.28 7.16 2.51
C GLY A 269 -6.80 7.26 2.50
N SER A 270 -7.42 6.86 1.40
CA SER A 270 -8.87 6.87 1.28
C SER A 270 -9.39 5.74 0.39
N ILE A 271 -10.64 5.35 0.63
CA ILE A 271 -11.46 4.54 -0.27
C ILE A 271 -12.68 5.38 -0.64
N ASP A 272 -12.83 5.72 -1.92
CA ASP A 272 -13.88 6.60 -2.46
C ASP A 272 -13.93 7.98 -1.77
N GLY A 273 -12.76 8.48 -1.35
CA GLY A 273 -12.62 9.72 -0.62
C GLY A 273 -12.95 9.60 0.88
N ALA A 274 -13.43 8.46 1.37
CA ALA A 274 -13.57 8.19 2.79
C ALA A 274 -12.19 7.88 3.39
N PRO A 275 -11.71 8.65 4.39
CA PRO A 275 -10.38 8.51 4.93
C PRO A 275 -10.23 7.21 5.74
N ALA A 276 -9.07 6.59 5.62
CA ALA A 276 -8.75 5.36 6.32
C ALA A 276 -7.26 5.27 6.63
N ALA A 277 -6.94 4.46 7.64
CA ALA A 277 -5.62 3.93 7.87
C ALA A 277 -5.51 2.55 7.22
N PHE A 278 -4.37 2.29 6.58
CA PHE A 278 -4.05 1.03 5.93
C PHE A 278 -2.82 0.40 6.55
N GLU A 279 -2.90 -0.88 6.90
CA GLU A 279 -1.73 -1.71 7.16
C GLU A 279 -1.69 -2.83 6.13
N GLU A 280 -0.54 -3.03 5.52
CA GLU A 280 -0.35 -4.05 4.50
C GLU A 280 0.83 -4.93 4.86
N SER A 281 0.56 -6.22 5.03
CA SER A 281 1.58 -7.27 5.03
C SER A 281 1.72 -7.75 3.59
N HIS A 282 2.74 -7.22 2.90
CA HIS A 282 3.13 -7.70 1.60
C HIS A 282 4.32 -8.64 1.75
N ASP A 283 4.01 -9.91 2.01
CA ASP A 283 5.02 -10.87 2.42
C ASP A 283 5.82 -11.41 1.22
N TYR A 284 7.15 -11.49 1.34
CA TYR A 284 8.04 -12.11 0.36
C TYR A 284 8.36 -13.57 0.70
N THR A 285 7.63 -14.15 1.66
CA THR A 285 7.75 -15.56 2.02
C THR A 285 7.10 -16.51 0.99
N PRO A 286 7.36 -17.82 1.12
CA PRO A 286 6.73 -18.84 0.29
C PRO A 286 5.21 -18.95 0.40
N SER A 287 4.57 -18.29 1.38
CA SER A 287 3.11 -18.33 1.56
C SER A 287 2.36 -17.71 0.39
N LEU A 288 2.98 -16.75 -0.32
CA LEU A 288 2.38 -16.01 -1.41
C LEU A 288 1.03 -15.40 -1.05
N ILE A 289 0.91 -14.90 0.19
CA ILE A 289 -0.25 -14.17 0.69
C ILE A 289 0.11 -12.69 0.80
N SER A 290 -0.85 -11.82 0.51
CA SER A 290 -0.82 -10.44 0.99
C SER A 290 -2.06 -10.17 1.82
N ALA A 291 -1.90 -9.46 2.93
CA ALA A 291 -3.02 -9.03 3.76
C ALA A 291 -3.07 -7.50 3.79
N VAL A 292 -4.27 -6.94 3.60
CA VAL A 292 -4.51 -5.50 3.77
C VAL A 292 -5.57 -5.32 4.85
N SER A 293 -5.17 -4.66 5.94
CA SER A 293 -6.07 -4.21 6.99
C SER A 293 -6.50 -2.76 6.74
N VAL A 294 -7.78 -2.50 6.92
CA VAL A 294 -8.37 -1.17 6.75
C VAL A 294 -9.04 -0.76 8.05
N THR A 295 -8.63 0.40 8.59
CA THR A 295 -9.24 1.03 9.75
C THR A 295 -9.88 2.34 9.32
N PRO A 296 -11.20 2.38 9.04
CA PRO A 296 -11.88 3.58 8.59
C PRO A 296 -11.87 4.69 9.64
N TRP A 297 -11.77 5.94 9.20
CA TRP A 297 -11.98 7.10 10.06
C TRP A 297 -13.44 7.55 10.01
N ARG A 298 -14.13 7.51 11.15
CA ARG A 298 -15.55 7.89 11.28
C ARG A 298 -15.76 8.67 12.57
N ASP A 299 -16.66 9.65 12.54
CA ASP A 299 -17.06 10.44 13.72
C ASP A 299 -15.86 10.96 14.56
N ALA A 300 -14.81 11.43 13.87
CA ALA A 300 -13.56 11.97 14.44
C ALA A 300 -12.67 10.96 15.21
N ALA A 301 -12.81 9.67 14.95
CA ALA A 301 -11.92 8.62 15.47
C ALA A 301 -11.72 7.48 14.46
N PHE A 302 -10.77 6.59 14.74
CA PHE A 302 -10.65 5.32 14.04
C PHE A 302 -11.69 4.32 14.52
N GLY A 303 -12.39 3.70 13.58
CA GLY A 303 -13.36 2.65 13.85
C GLY A 303 -12.72 1.27 14.01
N GLU A 304 -13.54 0.22 13.91
CA GLU A 304 -13.04 -1.15 13.89
C GLU A 304 -12.23 -1.43 12.62
N THR A 305 -11.24 -2.32 12.74
CA THR A 305 -10.40 -2.76 11.62
C THR A 305 -11.00 -4.01 11.00
N CYS A 306 -11.05 -4.05 9.68
CA CYS A 306 -11.24 -5.29 8.92
C CYS A 306 -9.94 -5.67 8.21
N SER A 307 -9.83 -6.92 7.75
CA SER A 307 -8.70 -7.34 6.92
C SER A 307 -9.17 -8.09 5.67
N VAL A 308 -8.37 -8.03 4.61
CA VAL A 308 -8.55 -8.86 3.42
C VAL A 308 -7.26 -9.57 3.07
N ASP A 309 -7.35 -10.89 2.97
CA ASP A 309 -6.29 -11.77 2.51
C ASP A 309 -6.43 -12.00 1.00
N LEU A 310 -5.31 -11.88 0.29
CA LEU A 310 -5.19 -12.15 -1.13
C LEU A 310 -4.17 -13.27 -1.30
N ARG A 311 -4.64 -14.43 -1.79
CA ARG A 311 -3.79 -15.62 -2.00
C ARG A 311 -3.44 -15.75 -3.47
N PHE A 312 -2.18 -16.02 -3.77
CA PHE A 312 -1.68 -16.05 -5.14
C PHE A 312 -1.10 -17.42 -5.49
N ALA A 313 -1.19 -17.77 -6.77
CA ALA A 313 -0.43 -18.87 -7.35
C ALA A 313 1.06 -18.50 -7.40
N PRO A 314 1.99 -19.46 -7.34
CA PRO A 314 3.39 -19.19 -7.62
C PRO A 314 3.58 -18.81 -9.09
N ARG A 315 4.45 -17.82 -9.32
CA ARG A 315 5.03 -17.50 -10.62
C ARG A 315 6.55 -17.64 -10.52
N PHE A 316 7.13 -18.42 -11.41
CA PHE A 316 8.56 -18.71 -11.38
C PHE A 316 9.34 -18.01 -12.48
N THR A 317 10.64 -17.87 -12.26
CA THR A 317 11.62 -17.45 -13.26
C THR A 317 12.98 -18.05 -12.94
N ALA A 318 13.74 -18.37 -13.97
CA ALA A 318 15.11 -18.86 -13.82
C ALA A 318 16.16 -17.72 -13.80
N ALA A 319 15.74 -16.49 -14.08
CA ALA A 319 16.64 -15.36 -14.40
C ALA A 319 16.52 -14.15 -13.46
N SER A 320 15.40 -14.01 -12.72
CA SER A 320 15.22 -12.90 -11.77
C SER A 320 15.12 -13.45 -10.35
N GLN A 321 15.82 -12.81 -9.42
CA GLN A 321 15.90 -13.23 -8.02
C GLN A 321 15.68 -12.00 -7.13
N TYR A 322 15.17 -12.23 -5.92
CA TYR A 322 14.76 -11.17 -5.01
C TYR A 322 16.01 -10.56 -4.37
N ASN A 323 16.97 -11.43 -4.08
CA ASN A 323 18.32 -11.08 -3.70
C ASN A 323 19.30 -11.67 -4.71
N ASP A 324 20.52 -11.13 -4.73
CA ASP A 324 21.64 -11.75 -5.43
C ASP A 324 22.15 -12.92 -4.59
N TRP A 325 21.81 -14.15 -4.99
CA TRP A 325 22.20 -15.36 -4.29
C TRP A 325 23.52 -15.92 -4.82
N ASP A 326 24.29 -16.57 -3.93
CA ASP A 326 25.49 -17.31 -4.31
C ASP A 326 25.14 -18.56 -5.13
N VAL A 327 25.16 -18.39 -6.45
CA VAL A 327 24.91 -19.44 -7.45
C VAL A 327 26.18 -19.78 -8.19
N HIS A 328 26.34 -21.04 -8.59
CA HIS A 328 27.45 -21.46 -9.46
C HIS A 328 27.01 -22.63 -10.33
N CYS A 329 27.57 -22.73 -11.53
CA CYS A 329 27.42 -23.92 -12.35
C CYS A 329 28.59 -23.99 -13.30
N ASP A 330 29.23 -25.15 -13.35
CA ASP A 330 30.35 -25.42 -14.25
C ASP A 330 29.90 -26.34 -15.39
N GLY A 331 30.26 -25.98 -16.62
CA GLY A 331 30.06 -26.83 -17.80
C GLY A 331 29.11 -26.26 -18.85
N ALA A 332 29.04 -26.94 -19.99
CA ALA A 332 28.18 -26.55 -21.11
C ALA A 332 26.70 -26.90 -20.90
N ASP A 333 26.39 -27.70 -19.87
CA ASP A 333 25.06 -28.20 -19.52
C ASP A 333 24.29 -27.28 -18.56
N CYS A 334 24.87 -26.17 -18.13
CA CYS A 334 24.29 -25.30 -17.10
C CYS A 334 22.89 -24.77 -17.40
N GLU A 335 22.60 -24.33 -18.62
CA GLU A 335 21.26 -23.84 -18.97
C GLU A 335 20.22 -24.96 -18.97
N ARG A 336 20.60 -26.17 -19.39
CA ARG A 336 19.74 -27.35 -19.33
C ARG A 336 19.46 -27.76 -17.89
N LEU A 337 20.50 -27.81 -17.05
CA LEU A 337 20.39 -28.11 -15.63
C LEU A 337 19.55 -27.05 -14.89
N ARG A 338 19.67 -25.77 -15.27
CA ARG A 338 18.82 -24.68 -14.74
C ARG A 338 17.35 -24.89 -15.11
N GLY A 339 17.06 -25.26 -16.36
CA GLY A 339 15.70 -25.62 -16.78
C GLY A 339 15.14 -26.83 -16.02
N ALA A 340 15.97 -27.84 -15.79
CA ALA A 340 15.59 -29.01 -14.99
C ALA A 340 15.36 -28.65 -13.51
N ALA A 341 16.19 -27.77 -12.95
CA ALA A 341 16.03 -27.25 -11.59
C ALA A 341 14.70 -26.48 -11.43
N LEU A 342 14.36 -25.62 -12.39
CA LEU A 342 13.06 -24.94 -12.43
C LEU A 342 11.90 -25.94 -12.42
N ALA A 343 11.94 -26.97 -13.27
CA ALA A 343 10.88 -27.97 -13.33
C ALA A 343 10.73 -28.77 -12.01
N LEU A 344 11.83 -29.04 -11.30
CA LEU A 344 11.78 -29.66 -9.97
C LEU A 344 11.16 -28.73 -8.94
N VAL A 345 11.53 -27.44 -8.94
CA VAL A 345 10.95 -26.42 -8.05
C VAL A 345 9.45 -26.28 -8.29
N GLU A 346 9.01 -26.21 -9.54
CA GLU A 346 7.57 -26.17 -9.88
C GLU A 346 6.82 -27.39 -9.35
N ALA A 347 7.40 -28.58 -9.49
CA ALA A 347 6.81 -29.82 -8.98
C ALA A 347 6.78 -29.85 -7.44
N ALA A 348 7.87 -29.43 -6.79
CA ALA A 348 8.00 -29.41 -5.34
C ALA A 348 7.05 -28.39 -4.70
N GLN A 349 6.94 -27.18 -5.27
CA GLN A 349 6.01 -26.16 -4.78
C GLN A 349 4.55 -26.60 -4.91
N ALA A 350 4.21 -27.38 -5.94
CA ALA A 350 2.84 -27.85 -6.13
C ALA A 350 2.46 -28.96 -5.15
N ASP A 351 3.38 -29.90 -4.91
CA ASP A 351 3.16 -31.11 -4.12
C ASP A 351 4.51 -31.77 -3.78
N PRO A 352 5.15 -31.41 -2.65
CA PRO A 352 6.49 -31.87 -2.31
C PRO A 352 6.63 -33.39 -2.26
N LEU A 353 5.67 -34.04 -1.58
CA LEU A 353 5.68 -35.48 -1.34
C LEU A 353 5.42 -36.25 -2.65
N GLY A 354 4.43 -35.83 -3.44
CA GLY A 354 4.16 -36.46 -4.71
C GLY A 354 5.21 -36.14 -5.77
N ALA A 355 5.88 -34.99 -5.71
CA ALA A 355 7.02 -34.68 -6.59
C ALA A 355 8.14 -35.70 -6.39
N ARG A 356 8.47 -36.01 -5.12
CA ARG A 356 9.44 -37.05 -4.77
C ARG A 356 9.01 -38.42 -5.26
N ALA A 357 7.76 -38.82 -5.00
CA ALA A 357 7.24 -40.11 -5.45
C ALA A 357 7.29 -40.25 -6.98
N ARG A 358 6.86 -39.22 -7.72
CA ARG A 358 6.88 -39.18 -9.20
C ARG A 358 8.29 -39.21 -9.76
N ALA A 359 9.23 -38.51 -9.13
CA ALA A 359 10.63 -38.50 -9.56
C ALA A 359 11.30 -39.88 -9.38
N LEU A 360 11.09 -40.52 -8.23
CA LEU A 360 11.59 -41.89 -7.97
C LEU A 360 11.00 -42.93 -8.93
N ALA A 361 9.71 -42.83 -9.25
CA ALA A 361 9.05 -43.79 -10.15
C ALA A 361 9.58 -43.76 -11.60
N ARG A 362 10.30 -42.71 -11.99
CA ARG A 362 10.89 -42.57 -13.34
C ARG A 362 12.31 -43.14 -13.43
N LEU A 363 12.93 -43.48 -12.30
CA LEU A 363 14.29 -43.99 -12.25
C LEU A 363 14.35 -45.46 -12.65
N THR A 364 15.44 -45.84 -13.31
CA THR A 364 15.82 -47.26 -13.46
C THR A 364 16.31 -47.84 -12.13
N ALA A 365 16.34 -49.16 -12.00
CA ALA A 365 16.85 -49.82 -10.80
C ALA A 365 18.30 -49.40 -10.43
N GLY A 366 19.17 -49.22 -11.44
CA GLY A 366 20.54 -48.74 -11.22
C GLY A 366 20.57 -47.31 -10.67
N GLN A 367 19.73 -46.42 -11.21
CA GLN A 367 19.64 -45.03 -10.76
C GLN A 367 19.03 -44.92 -9.36
N ILE A 368 18.07 -45.79 -9.01
CA ILE A 368 17.54 -45.87 -7.64
C ILE A 368 18.66 -46.20 -6.66
N LEU A 369 19.50 -47.19 -6.95
CA LEU A 369 20.62 -47.57 -6.09
C LEU A 369 21.65 -46.43 -5.93
N GLU A 370 21.95 -45.72 -7.03
CA GLU A 370 22.85 -44.57 -7.00
C GLU A 370 22.27 -43.42 -6.17
N PHE A 371 21.00 -43.08 -6.36
CA PHE A 371 20.30 -42.06 -5.58
C PHE A 371 20.22 -42.42 -4.10
N SER A 372 19.85 -43.65 -3.75
CA SER A 372 19.80 -44.11 -2.36
C SER A 372 21.17 -44.07 -1.68
N ARG A 373 22.25 -44.34 -2.42
CA ARG A 373 23.62 -44.18 -1.90
C ARG A 373 23.94 -42.71 -1.65
N ALA A 374 23.58 -41.83 -2.58
CA ALA A 374 23.74 -40.39 -2.40
C ALA A 374 22.97 -39.88 -1.16
N GLU A 375 21.73 -40.31 -0.94
CA GLU A 375 20.97 -39.97 0.26
C GLU A 375 21.63 -40.47 1.55
N ALA A 376 22.14 -41.71 1.54
CA ALA A 376 22.85 -42.27 2.69
C ALA A 376 24.11 -41.47 3.05
N VAL A 377 24.87 -41.01 2.05
CA VAL A 377 26.06 -40.15 2.25
C VAL A 377 25.68 -38.76 2.71
N ASN A 378 24.58 -38.18 2.20
CA ASN A 378 24.09 -36.88 2.65
C ASN A 378 23.65 -36.91 4.12
N GLY A 379 23.13 -38.05 4.58
CA GLY A 379 22.57 -38.23 5.90
C GLY A 379 21.13 -37.69 6.00
N PRO A 380 20.43 -38.03 7.09
CA PRO A 380 19.09 -37.54 7.35
C PRO A 380 19.10 -36.01 7.62
N PRO A 381 17.95 -35.33 7.45
CA PRO A 381 17.83 -33.95 7.92
C PRO A 381 18.04 -33.89 9.44
N ALA A 382 18.54 -32.75 9.92
CA ALA A 382 18.80 -32.54 11.35
C ALA A 382 17.52 -32.67 12.20
N GLU A 383 16.38 -32.24 11.65
CA GLU A 383 15.06 -32.37 12.25
C GLU A 383 14.08 -32.97 11.24
N ALA A 384 13.24 -33.89 11.70
CA ALA A 384 12.22 -34.51 10.87
C ALA A 384 10.93 -33.66 10.90
N LEU A 385 10.41 -33.32 9.72
CA LEU A 385 9.13 -32.66 9.57
C LEU A 385 7.98 -33.61 9.96
N SER A 386 6.95 -33.07 10.61
CA SER A 386 5.68 -33.78 10.76
C SER A 386 5.02 -34.02 9.39
N PRO A 387 4.05 -34.94 9.27
CA PRO A 387 3.36 -35.18 7.99
C PRO A 387 2.68 -33.93 7.40
N ALA A 388 2.20 -33.03 8.25
CA ALA A 388 1.56 -31.79 7.82
C ALA A 388 2.60 -30.80 7.27
N GLU A 389 3.73 -30.63 7.97
CA GLU A 389 4.84 -29.78 7.51
C GLU A 389 5.49 -30.35 6.24
N ALA A 390 5.65 -31.65 6.14
CA ALA A 390 6.22 -32.29 4.95
C ALA A 390 5.31 -32.14 3.71
N ALA A 391 4.02 -31.85 3.90
CA ALA A 391 3.10 -31.55 2.79
C ALA A 391 3.14 -30.06 2.40
N GLU A 392 3.68 -29.18 3.23
CA GLU A 392 3.70 -27.74 3.03
C GLU A 392 5.03 -27.31 2.37
N PRO A 393 5.00 -26.79 1.13
CA PRO A 393 6.21 -26.33 0.45
C PRO A 393 7.05 -25.33 1.26
N SER A 394 6.40 -24.44 2.02
CA SER A 394 7.09 -23.42 2.81
C SER A 394 7.95 -23.99 3.95
N SER A 395 7.79 -25.27 4.30
CA SER A 395 8.56 -25.94 5.35
C SER A 395 9.97 -26.32 4.91
N TYR A 396 10.28 -26.29 3.61
CA TYR A 396 11.60 -26.63 3.08
C TYR A 396 12.47 -25.39 2.91
N THR A 397 13.62 -25.38 3.57
CA THR A 397 14.61 -24.28 3.49
C THR A 397 15.94 -24.79 2.96
N ASP A 398 16.82 -23.90 2.55
CA ASP A 398 18.20 -24.25 2.16
C ASP A 398 18.99 -24.98 3.28
N ASN A 399 18.64 -24.76 4.55
CA ASN A 399 19.19 -25.49 5.70
C ASN A 399 18.52 -26.85 5.96
N ALA A 400 17.27 -27.03 5.53
CA ALA A 400 16.51 -28.27 5.66
C ALA A 400 15.78 -28.59 4.33
N PRO A 401 16.53 -28.98 3.28
CA PRO A 401 15.99 -29.07 1.92
C PRO A 401 15.21 -30.36 1.68
N LEU A 402 14.24 -30.28 0.78
CA LEU A 402 13.65 -31.45 0.13
C LEU A 402 14.68 -32.08 -0.80
N LEU A 403 14.94 -33.37 -0.62
CA LEU A 403 15.81 -34.14 -1.50
C LEU A 403 14.99 -34.81 -2.61
N LEU A 404 15.36 -34.57 -3.88
CA LEU A 404 14.74 -35.16 -5.06
C LEU A 404 15.81 -35.76 -5.98
N PRO A 405 15.53 -36.89 -6.65
CA PRO A 405 16.40 -37.36 -7.72
C PRO A 405 16.22 -36.50 -8.97
N LEU A 406 17.34 -36.14 -9.59
CA LEU A 406 17.38 -35.56 -10.93
C LEU A 406 18.24 -36.45 -11.82
N VAL A 407 17.75 -36.79 -13.01
CA VAL A 407 18.53 -37.49 -14.03
C VAL A 407 18.70 -36.58 -15.22
N ASP A 408 19.95 -36.31 -15.60
CA ASP A 408 20.30 -35.54 -16.77
C ASP A 408 21.38 -36.28 -17.58
N GLU A 409 21.07 -36.59 -18.84
CA GLU A 409 21.93 -37.39 -19.73
C GLU A 409 22.44 -38.69 -19.08
N GLY A 410 21.58 -39.35 -18.30
CA GLY A 410 21.87 -40.59 -17.60
C GLY A 410 22.64 -40.44 -16.29
N ARG A 411 23.15 -39.24 -15.97
CA ARG A 411 23.81 -38.94 -14.69
C ARG A 411 22.76 -38.69 -13.61
N VAL A 412 22.94 -39.31 -12.44
CA VAL A 412 22.06 -39.10 -11.29
C VAL A 412 22.61 -37.99 -10.41
N TYR A 413 21.73 -37.07 -10.02
CA TYR A 413 22.01 -36.01 -9.06
C TYR A 413 21.08 -36.17 -7.86
N LEU A 414 21.63 -35.92 -6.68
CA LEU A 414 20.86 -35.58 -5.49
C LEU A 414 20.57 -34.09 -5.54
N ALA A 415 19.35 -33.72 -5.90
CA ALA A 415 18.90 -32.34 -5.91
C ALA A 415 18.37 -31.96 -4.52
N ALA A 416 18.96 -30.95 -3.90
CA ALA A 416 18.53 -30.37 -2.63
C ALA A 416 17.79 -29.06 -2.91
N LEU A 417 16.48 -29.06 -2.68
CA LEU A 417 15.58 -27.94 -2.93
C LEU A 417 15.10 -27.33 -1.62
N GLY A 418 15.24 -26.02 -1.47
CA GLY A 418 14.67 -25.32 -0.33
C GLY A 418 14.66 -23.82 -0.53
N HIS A 419 13.77 -23.13 0.17
CA HIS A 419 13.70 -21.68 0.14
C HIS A 419 14.95 -21.05 0.77
N PHE A 420 15.46 -19.99 0.14
CA PHE A 420 16.62 -19.28 0.68
C PHE A 420 16.33 -18.65 2.05
N THR A 421 17.33 -18.68 2.92
CA THR A 421 17.25 -18.07 4.25
C THR A 421 18.33 -17.02 4.49
N VAL A 422 17.97 -15.95 5.20
CA VAL A 422 18.94 -14.99 5.76
C VAL A 422 18.61 -14.77 7.23
N GLY A 423 19.41 -15.38 8.11
CA GLY A 423 19.11 -15.42 9.53
C GLY A 423 17.80 -16.17 9.80
N TRP A 424 16.81 -15.47 10.36
CA TRP A 424 15.49 -16.04 10.67
C TRP A 424 14.46 -15.87 9.55
N ARG A 425 14.81 -15.19 8.44
CA ARG A 425 13.88 -14.89 7.35
C ARG A 425 13.96 -15.94 6.25
N VAL A 426 12.79 -16.31 5.74
CA VAL A 426 12.62 -17.22 4.60
C VAL A 426 12.09 -16.44 3.42
N PHE A 427 12.76 -16.56 2.27
CA PHE A 427 12.37 -15.90 1.03
C PHE A 427 11.67 -16.88 0.09
N ALA A 428 10.77 -16.38 -0.76
CA ALA A 428 10.09 -17.20 -1.75
C ALA A 428 11.05 -17.86 -2.76
N ASP A 429 12.19 -17.23 -3.06
CA ASP A 429 13.19 -17.80 -3.98
C ASP A 429 13.69 -19.17 -3.50
N TRP A 430 13.83 -20.09 -4.45
CA TRP A 430 14.28 -21.45 -4.20
C TRP A 430 15.77 -21.59 -4.51
N ARG A 431 16.52 -22.18 -3.58
CA ARG A 431 17.84 -22.76 -3.82
C ARG A 431 17.67 -24.18 -4.35
N VAL A 432 18.41 -24.51 -5.41
CA VAL A 432 18.54 -25.88 -5.95
C VAL A 432 20.01 -26.24 -6.03
N GLY A 433 20.49 -27.05 -5.08
CA GLY A 433 21.84 -27.61 -5.10
C GLY A 433 21.85 -28.99 -5.76
N LEU A 434 22.66 -29.18 -6.79
CA LEU A 434 22.82 -30.46 -7.49
C LEU A 434 24.13 -31.12 -7.07
N LYS A 435 24.02 -32.23 -6.33
CA LYS A 435 25.18 -33.01 -5.87
C LYS A 435 25.29 -34.31 -6.64
N GLN A 436 26.52 -34.71 -6.96
CA GLN A 436 26.82 -36.03 -7.51
C GLN A 436 27.68 -36.82 -6.54
N ILE A 437 27.49 -38.14 -6.52
CA ILE A 437 28.34 -39.03 -5.75
C ILE A 437 29.53 -39.48 -6.59
N ASP A 438 30.73 -39.27 -6.07
CA ASP A 438 31.98 -39.81 -6.62
C ASP A 438 32.76 -40.48 -5.49
N LYS A 439 33.08 -41.77 -5.64
CA LYS A 439 33.84 -42.58 -4.67
C LYS A 439 33.42 -42.33 -3.21
N ASP A 440 32.11 -42.39 -2.97
CA ASP A 440 31.45 -42.22 -1.66
C ASP A 440 31.48 -40.81 -1.06
N ALA A 441 31.90 -39.80 -1.84
CA ALA A 441 31.78 -38.39 -1.48
C ALA A 441 30.71 -37.69 -2.33
N LEU A 442 29.91 -36.82 -1.72
CA LEU A 442 29.02 -35.93 -2.45
C LEU A 442 29.75 -34.64 -2.81
N THR A 443 29.80 -34.35 -4.10
CA THR A 443 30.35 -33.09 -4.62
C THR A 443 29.20 -32.25 -5.19
N GLU A 444 29.07 -31.01 -4.73
CA GLU A 444 28.16 -30.04 -5.34
C GLU A 444 28.71 -29.62 -6.71
N ARG A 445 27.88 -29.77 -7.75
CA ARG A 445 28.26 -29.51 -9.15
C ARG A 445 27.63 -28.23 -9.68
N ALA A 446 26.47 -27.88 -9.14
CA ALA A 446 25.77 -26.65 -9.47
C ALA A 446 24.86 -26.23 -8.31
N VAL A 447 24.68 -24.92 -8.18
CA VAL A 447 23.68 -24.27 -7.35
C VAL A 447 22.95 -23.27 -8.21
N PHE A 448 21.64 -23.42 -8.28
CA PHE A 448 20.75 -22.48 -8.95
C PHE A 448 19.86 -21.78 -7.93
N ALA A 449 19.56 -20.52 -8.23
CA ALA A 449 18.47 -19.81 -7.61
C ALA A 449 17.33 -19.70 -8.62
N ILE A 450 16.14 -20.16 -8.22
CA ILE A 450 14.91 -20.07 -8.99
C ILE A 450 14.03 -19.03 -8.30
N GLY A 451 13.80 -17.91 -8.97
CA GLY A 451 12.96 -16.86 -8.44
C GLY A 451 11.50 -17.30 -8.36
N MET A 452 10.86 -16.98 -7.24
CA MET A 452 9.42 -17.19 -7.08
C MET A 452 8.75 -15.91 -6.59
N THR A 453 7.61 -15.58 -7.18
CA THR A 453 6.80 -14.43 -6.77
C THR A 453 5.31 -14.75 -6.87
N LYS A 454 4.48 -13.81 -6.43
CA LYS A 454 3.02 -13.87 -6.54
C LYS A 454 2.64 -13.81 -8.01
N GLY A 455 1.85 -14.77 -8.46
CA GLY A 455 1.32 -14.90 -9.82
C GLY A 455 -0.16 -14.57 -9.89
N GLU A 456 -0.94 -15.49 -10.45
CA GLU A 456 -2.40 -15.36 -10.58
C GLU A 456 -3.08 -15.30 -9.21
N LEU A 457 -4.03 -14.38 -9.01
CA LEU A 457 -4.84 -14.32 -7.80
C LEU A 457 -5.78 -15.52 -7.71
N ARG A 458 -5.66 -16.30 -6.63
CA ARG A 458 -6.45 -17.53 -6.39
C ARG A 458 -7.70 -17.26 -5.56
N SER A 459 -7.56 -16.55 -4.45
CA SER A 459 -8.69 -16.22 -3.58
C SER A 459 -8.54 -14.84 -2.95
N VAL A 460 -9.68 -14.30 -2.53
CA VAL A 460 -9.76 -13.08 -1.73
C VAL A 460 -10.72 -13.37 -0.59
N GLU A 461 -10.26 -13.26 0.64
CA GLU A 461 -10.98 -13.62 1.84
C GLU A 461 -11.01 -12.43 2.79
N THR A 462 -12.20 -11.96 3.15
CA THR A 462 -12.37 -10.84 4.08
C THR A 462 -12.62 -11.37 5.48
N ARG A 463 -11.97 -10.76 6.48
CA ARG A 463 -12.05 -11.12 7.90
C ARG A 463 -12.45 -9.91 8.74
#